data_AF-A0A3N9Y226-F1
#
_entry.id   AF-A0A3N9Y226-F1
#
_cell.length_a   1.000
_cell.length_b   1.000
_cell.length_c   1.000
_cell.angle_alpha   90.00
_cell.angle_beta   90.00
_cell.angle_gamma   90.00
#
_symmetry.space_group_name_H-M   'P 1'
#
loop_
_entity.id
_entity.type
_entity.pdbx_description
1 polymer ?
#
loop_
_entity_poly.entity_id
_entity_poly.type
_entity_poly.pdbx_seq_one_letter_code
_entity_poly.pdbx_strand_id
1 'polypeptide(L)'
;PLPTPHPLVGTEVSAAPAAGSARVADLAAFTATDPDTGTLPALVWGDVPDRIPDGTLLAVAVNGRVGAVVPVVPADPGGRRFAALLADDRLFHAGTNKLDVFQVATDGTLRRLALS
;
A
#
# COMPACT_ATOMS: atom_id res chain seq x y z
N PRO A 1 -13.22 14.45 -16.33
CA PRO A 1 -12.02 13.58 -16.52
C PRO A 1 -11.68 12.88 -15.20
N LEU A 2 -11.45 11.57 -15.22
CA LEU A 2 -10.88 10.88 -14.07
C LEU A 2 -9.40 11.30 -13.95
N PRO A 3 -8.85 11.43 -12.73
CA PRO A 3 -7.43 11.73 -12.55
C PRO A 3 -6.57 10.64 -13.20
N THR A 4 -5.49 11.04 -13.87
CA THR A 4 -4.53 10.10 -14.43
C THR A 4 -3.86 9.33 -13.29
N PRO A 5 -3.86 7.98 -13.33
CA PRO A 5 -3.16 7.18 -12.33
C PRO A 5 -1.66 7.52 -12.28
N HIS A 6 -1.05 7.38 -11.10
CA HIS A 6 0.40 7.53 -10.95
C HIS A 6 1.12 6.48 -11.85
N PRO A 7 2.24 6.81 -12.52
CA PRO A 7 2.92 5.91 -13.46
C PRO A 7 3.44 4.60 -12.85
N LEU A 8 3.54 4.53 -11.53
CA LEU A 8 3.89 3.30 -10.82
C LEU A 8 2.72 2.31 -10.71
N VAL A 9 1.46 2.74 -10.89
CA VAL A 9 0.31 1.82 -10.81
C VAL A 9 0.42 0.81 -11.94
N GLY A 10 0.31 -0.48 -11.60
CA GLY A 10 0.48 -1.59 -12.52
C GLY A 10 1.93 -2.00 -12.79
N THR A 11 2.92 -1.38 -12.15
CA THR A 11 4.31 -1.86 -12.24
C THR A 11 4.56 -3.02 -11.29
N GLU A 12 5.51 -3.87 -11.67
CA GLU A 12 6.01 -4.92 -10.80
C GLU A 12 7.10 -4.37 -9.89
N VAL A 13 7.09 -4.81 -8.64
CA VAL A 13 8.08 -4.44 -7.63
C VAL A 13 8.94 -5.65 -7.29
N SER A 14 10.25 -5.50 -7.50
CA SER A 14 11.24 -6.48 -7.06
C SER A 14 11.75 -6.13 -5.65
N ALA A 15 12.73 -6.90 -5.15
CA ALA A 15 13.31 -6.66 -3.84
C ALA A 15 13.83 -5.22 -3.71
N ALA A 16 13.19 -4.44 -2.85
CA ALA A 16 13.61 -3.08 -2.52
C ALA A 16 14.30 -3.06 -1.15
N PRO A 17 15.28 -2.16 -0.93
CA PRO A 17 15.91 -2.00 0.37
C PRO A 17 14.88 -1.60 1.42
N ALA A 18 15.01 -2.14 2.63
CA ALA A 18 14.15 -1.78 3.75
C ALA A 18 14.44 -0.35 4.23
N ALA A 19 13.41 0.46 4.46
CA ALA A 19 13.53 1.85 4.91
C ALA A 19 12.56 2.21 6.04
N GLY A 20 12.55 1.40 7.09
CA GLY A 20 11.74 1.65 8.27
C GLY A 20 10.48 0.81 8.31
N SER A 21 9.39 1.37 8.82
CA SER A 21 8.18 0.63 9.17
C SER A 21 6.92 1.43 8.89
N ALA A 22 5.81 0.72 8.67
CA ALA A 22 4.46 1.26 8.60
C ALA A 22 3.53 0.32 9.37
N ARG A 23 2.53 0.90 10.05
CA ARG A 23 1.45 0.11 10.64
C ARG A 23 0.33 0.01 9.63
N VAL A 24 -0.18 -1.19 9.39
CA VAL A 24 -1.31 -1.41 8.48
C VAL A 24 -2.45 -2.04 9.27
N ALA A 25 -3.62 -1.43 9.19
CA ALA A 25 -4.82 -2.01 9.79
C ALA A 25 -5.25 -3.27 9.05
N ASP A 26 -5.76 -4.25 9.79
CA ASP A 26 -6.26 -5.52 9.27
C ASP A 26 -5.25 -6.25 8.35
N LEU A 27 -3.95 -6.12 8.62
CA LEU A 27 -2.90 -6.79 7.85
C LEU A 27 -3.12 -8.31 7.74
N ALA A 28 -3.70 -8.92 8.77
CA ALA A 28 -4.05 -10.34 8.79
C ALA A 28 -5.09 -10.74 7.72
N ALA A 29 -5.94 -9.80 7.25
CA ALA A 29 -6.95 -10.05 6.21
C ALA A 29 -6.34 -10.45 4.85
N PHE A 30 -5.04 -10.19 4.64
CA PHE A 30 -4.31 -10.62 3.46
C PHE A 30 -3.89 -12.10 3.52
N THR A 31 -3.92 -12.76 4.68
CA THR A 31 -3.39 -14.13 4.83
C THR A 31 -4.38 -15.23 4.47
N ALA A 32 -5.68 -14.92 4.53
CA ALA A 32 -6.79 -15.85 4.28
C ALA A 32 -7.87 -15.16 3.43
N THR A 33 -7.48 -14.55 2.32
CA THR A 33 -8.43 -13.93 1.39
C THR A 33 -9.24 -14.99 0.68
N ASP A 34 -10.56 -14.87 0.75
CA ASP A 34 -11.48 -15.67 -0.07
C ASP A 34 -12.19 -14.72 -1.05
N PRO A 35 -11.75 -14.65 -2.32
CA PRO A 35 -12.39 -13.78 -3.30
C PRO A 35 -13.84 -14.20 -3.59
N ASP A 36 -14.21 -15.46 -3.32
CA ASP A 36 -15.55 -15.99 -3.59
C ASP A 36 -16.59 -15.57 -2.53
N THR A 37 -16.15 -15.07 -1.36
CA THR A 37 -17.06 -14.46 -0.37
C THR A 37 -17.50 -13.04 -0.74
N GLY A 38 -17.00 -12.51 -1.87
CA GLY A 38 -17.35 -11.18 -2.37
C GLY A 38 -16.71 -10.03 -1.59
N THR A 39 -15.71 -10.32 -0.74
CA THR A 39 -15.02 -9.31 0.08
C THR A 39 -13.51 -9.40 -0.12
N LEU A 40 -12.90 -8.30 -0.56
CA LEU A 40 -11.45 -8.16 -0.68
C LEU A 40 -10.96 -7.09 0.32
N PRO A 41 -9.75 -7.25 0.90
CA PRO A 41 -9.11 -6.21 1.71
C PRO A 41 -8.55 -5.11 0.80
N ALA A 42 -9.41 -4.50 -0.02
CA ALA A 42 -9.05 -3.52 -1.04
C ALA A 42 -8.72 -2.14 -0.44
N LEU A 43 -9.25 -1.82 0.74
CA LEU A 43 -8.89 -0.59 1.45
C LEU A 43 -7.70 -0.85 2.38
N VAL A 44 -6.54 -0.36 2.00
CA VAL A 44 -5.31 -0.42 2.80
C VAL A 44 -5.09 0.91 3.48
N TRP A 45 -5.07 0.93 4.80
CA TRP A 45 -4.90 2.16 5.56
C TRP A 45 -4.07 1.92 6.81
N GLY A 46 -3.51 2.99 7.34
CA GLY A 46 -2.69 2.88 8.54
C GLY A 46 -1.88 4.12 8.82
N ASP A 47 -0.75 3.90 9.50
CA ASP A 47 0.10 4.94 10.04
C ASP A 47 1.56 4.75 9.64
N VAL A 48 2.29 5.86 9.61
CA VAL A 48 3.73 5.91 9.38
C VAL A 48 4.40 6.79 10.44
N PRO A 49 5.64 6.49 10.86
CA PRO A 49 6.33 7.29 11.87
C PRO A 49 6.49 8.76 11.44
N ASP A 50 6.42 9.70 12.40
CA ASP A 50 6.47 11.16 12.17
C ASP A 50 7.68 11.66 11.36
N ARG A 51 8.76 10.88 11.32
CA ARG A 51 9.93 11.18 10.49
C ARG A 51 9.64 11.10 8.98
N ILE A 52 8.54 10.47 8.57
CA ILE A 52 8.09 10.43 7.18
C ILE A 52 7.23 11.69 6.95
N PRO A 53 7.69 12.64 6.11
CA PRO A 53 6.98 13.90 5.90
C PRO A 53 5.63 13.70 5.21
N ASP A 54 4.68 14.59 5.50
CA ASP A 54 3.44 14.70 4.74
C ASP A 54 3.74 15.00 3.27
N GLY A 55 2.90 14.48 2.37
CA GLY A 55 3.10 14.53 0.93
C GLY A 55 4.07 13.47 0.38
N THR A 56 4.80 12.75 1.24
CA THR A 56 5.62 11.60 0.80
C THR A 56 4.71 10.58 0.13
N LEU A 57 5.06 10.14 -1.08
CA LEU A 57 4.27 9.14 -1.79
C LEU A 57 4.56 7.74 -1.24
N LEU A 58 3.50 6.96 -1.04
CA LEU A 58 3.54 5.56 -0.70
C LEU A 58 2.97 4.74 -1.86
N ALA A 59 3.73 3.76 -2.34
CA ALA A 59 3.22 2.76 -3.28
C ALA A 59 2.75 1.53 -2.50
N VAL A 60 1.51 1.13 -2.72
CA VAL A 60 0.91 -0.07 -2.12
C VAL A 60 0.83 -1.15 -3.18
N ALA A 61 1.46 -2.29 -2.89
CA ALA A 61 1.54 -3.42 -3.79
C ALA A 61 0.94 -4.67 -3.15
N VAL A 62 0.24 -5.46 -3.95
CA VAL A 62 -0.23 -6.80 -3.58
C VAL A 62 0.38 -7.78 -4.56
N ASN A 63 0.95 -8.86 -4.02
CA ASN A 63 1.58 -9.93 -4.80
C ASN A 63 2.66 -9.41 -5.77
N GLY A 64 3.41 -8.39 -5.35
CA GLY A 64 4.50 -7.81 -6.14
C GLY A 64 4.06 -6.85 -7.25
N ARG A 65 2.80 -6.40 -7.28
CA ARG A 65 2.31 -5.42 -8.25
C ARG A 65 1.67 -4.23 -7.56
N VAL A 66 2.06 -3.01 -7.95
CA VAL A 66 1.53 -1.77 -7.37
C VAL A 66 0.07 -1.59 -7.81
N GLY A 67 -0.85 -1.53 -6.85
CA GLY A 67 -2.26 -1.25 -7.12
C GLY A 67 -2.65 0.20 -6.88
N ALA A 68 -1.92 0.92 -6.03
CA ALA A 68 -2.19 2.32 -5.72
C ALA A 68 -0.93 3.07 -5.31
N VAL A 69 -0.93 4.38 -5.55
CA VAL A 69 0.06 5.32 -5.00
C VAL A 69 -0.70 6.47 -4.34
N VAL A 70 -0.41 6.74 -3.07
CA VAL A 70 -1.11 7.75 -2.28
C VAL A 70 -0.12 8.59 -1.46
N PRO A 71 -0.41 9.87 -1.19
CA PRO A 71 0.43 10.66 -0.31
C PRO A 71 0.21 10.26 1.16
N VAL A 72 1.26 10.41 1.97
CA VAL A 72 1.13 10.57 3.42
C VAL A 72 0.39 11.88 3.67
N VAL A 73 -0.60 11.85 4.55
CA VAL A 73 -1.39 12.98 4.97
C VAL A 73 -1.21 13.24 6.47
N PRO A 74 -1.56 14.44 6.96
CA PRO A 74 -1.66 14.67 8.39
C PRO A 74 -2.54 13.61 9.05
N ALA A 75 -2.15 13.19 10.25
CA ALA A 75 -2.92 12.20 11.00
C ALA A 75 -4.37 12.65 11.19
N ASP A 76 -5.29 11.79 10.79
CA ASP A 76 -6.71 11.99 11.07
C ASP A 76 -7.04 11.67 12.55
N PRO A 77 -8.28 11.86 13.02
CA PRO A 77 -8.65 11.56 14.41
C PRO A 77 -8.42 10.10 14.84
N GLY A 78 -8.30 9.16 13.89
CA GLY A 78 -7.95 7.76 14.13
C GLY A 78 -6.45 7.47 14.05
N GLY A 79 -5.61 8.50 13.90
CA GLY A 79 -4.16 8.37 13.74
C GLY A 79 -3.73 7.89 12.35
N ARG A 80 -4.65 7.81 11.38
CA ARG A 80 -4.34 7.32 10.04
C ARG A 80 -3.65 8.42 9.25
N ARG A 81 -2.54 8.04 8.62
CA ARG A 81 -1.73 8.94 7.80
C ARG A 81 -1.69 8.55 6.34
N PHE A 82 -2.29 7.43 5.97
CA PHE A 82 -2.53 7.08 4.57
C PHE A 82 -3.73 6.14 4.44
N ALA A 83 -4.35 6.19 3.27
CA ALA A 83 -5.39 5.26 2.85
C ALA A 83 -5.33 5.09 1.33
N ALA A 84 -5.33 3.85 0.86
CA ALA A 84 -5.24 3.45 -0.53
C ALA A 84 -6.36 2.46 -0.87
N LEU A 85 -7.09 2.75 -1.94
CA LEU A 85 -8.08 1.83 -2.50
C LEU A 85 -7.47 1.07 -3.68
N LEU A 86 -7.36 -0.25 -3.55
CA LEU A 86 -6.90 -1.16 -4.59
C LEU A 86 -8.09 -1.54 -5.46
N ALA A 87 -8.27 -0.80 -6.56
CA ALA A 87 -9.44 -0.96 -7.43
C ALA A 87 -9.34 -2.15 -8.40
N ASP A 88 -8.15 -2.70 -8.62
CA ASP A 88 -7.93 -3.88 -9.47
C ASP A 88 -8.00 -5.15 -8.61
N ASP A 89 -9.12 -5.86 -8.69
CA ASP A 89 -9.38 -7.11 -7.96
C ASP A 89 -8.45 -8.25 -8.37
N ARG A 90 -7.93 -8.22 -9.61
CA ARG A 90 -6.96 -9.20 -10.14
C ARG A 90 -5.62 -9.21 -9.41
N LEU A 91 -5.38 -8.21 -8.56
CA LEU A 91 -4.21 -8.20 -7.67
C LEU A 91 -4.29 -9.29 -6.59
N PHE A 92 -5.50 -9.77 -6.27
CA PHE A 92 -5.76 -10.74 -5.23
C PHE A 92 -5.97 -12.14 -5.80
N HIS A 93 -5.61 -13.15 -5.01
CA HIS A 93 -5.96 -14.54 -5.25
C HIS A 93 -6.48 -15.18 -3.96
N ALA A 94 -7.11 -16.35 -4.08
CA ALA A 94 -7.54 -17.12 -2.92
C ALA A 94 -6.34 -17.52 -2.03
N GLY A 95 -6.53 -17.45 -0.72
CA GLY A 95 -5.51 -17.75 0.28
C GLY A 95 -4.62 -16.56 0.64
N THR A 96 -3.32 -16.82 0.72
CA THR A 96 -2.34 -15.85 1.25
C THR A 96 -1.84 -14.90 0.17
N ASN A 97 -2.22 -13.64 0.29
CA ASN A 97 -1.71 -12.53 -0.50
C ASN A 97 -0.61 -11.81 0.28
N LYS A 98 0.40 -11.33 -0.45
CA LYS A 98 1.48 -10.55 0.14
C LYS A 98 1.22 -9.06 -0.06
N LEU A 99 0.96 -8.35 1.03
CA LEU A 99 0.93 -6.89 1.03
C LEU A 99 2.35 -6.34 1.24
N ASP A 100 2.72 -5.35 0.43
CA ASP A 100 3.93 -4.56 0.60
C ASP A 100 3.59 -3.06 0.47
N VAL A 101 4.19 -2.23 1.33
CA VAL A 101 4.12 -0.77 1.22
C VAL A 101 5.54 -0.25 1.03
N PHE A 102 5.70 0.67 0.07
CA PHE A 102 6.98 1.29 -0.24
C PHE A 102 6.88 2.80 -0.09
N GLN A 103 7.91 3.41 0.50
CA GLN A 103 8.16 4.82 0.33
C GLN A 103 8.71 5.05 -1.08
N VAL A 104 8.14 6.01 -1.81
CA VAL A 104 8.64 6.46 -3.10
C VAL A 104 9.58 7.64 -2.84
N ALA A 105 10.85 7.47 -3.13
CA ALA A 105 11.83 8.54 -3.05
C ALA A 105 11.65 9.56 -4.19
N THR A 106 12.27 10.72 -4.07
CA THR A 106 12.18 11.81 -5.06
C THR A 106 12.74 11.43 -6.44
N ASP A 107 13.66 10.47 -6.48
CA ASP A 107 14.23 9.89 -7.70
C ASP A 107 13.38 8.74 -8.28
N GLY A 108 12.22 8.45 -7.68
CA GLY A 108 11.33 7.35 -8.07
C GLY A 108 11.73 5.98 -7.52
N THR A 109 12.81 5.88 -6.75
CA THR A 109 13.22 4.61 -6.15
C THR A 109 12.24 4.18 -5.07
N LEU A 110 11.95 2.87 -5.02
CA LEU A 110 11.09 2.28 -4.01
C LEU A 110 11.93 1.81 -2.83
N ARG A 111 11.47 2.10 -1.62
CA ARG A 111 12.05 1.58 -0.38
C ARG A 111 11.00 0.90 0.45
N ARG A 112 11.19 -0.38 0.75
CA ARG A 112 10.18 -1.22 1.40
C ARG A 112 10.03 -0.86 2.87
N LEU A 113 8.80 -0.75 3.35
CA LEU A 113 8.49 -0.55 4.77
C LEU A 113 8.19 -1.91 5.41
N ALA A 114 8.73 -2.16 6.60
CA ALA A 114 8.35 -3.29 7.43
C ALA A 114 6.92 -3.07 7.95
N LEU A 115 6.01 -4.01 7.66
CA LEU A 115 4.61 -3.90 8.05
C LEU A 115 4.37 -4.54 9.41
N SER A 116 3.55 -3.90 10.24
CA SER A 116 3.07 -4.39 11.54
C SER A 116 1.59 -4.13 11.72
#